data_AF-A0A2H9RJT2-F1
#
_entry.id   AF-A0A2H9RJT2-F1
#
_cell.length_a   1.000
_cell.length_b   1.000
_cell.length_c   1.000
_cell.angle_alpha   90.00
_cell.angle_beta   90.00
_cell.angle_gamma   90.00
#
_symmetry.space_group_name_H-M   'P 1'
#
loop_
_entity.id
_entity.type
_entity.pdbx_description
1 polymer ?
#
loop_
_entity_poly.entity_id
_entity_poly.type
_entity_poly.pdbx_seq_one_letter_code
_entity_poly.pdbx_strand_id
1 'polypeptide(L)' 'MPRNRVIQVRVTEKQFKRIQLRKESLGYKTLAQFVRDVILKDNLAVYRMISGIYKKVCFEK' A
#
# COMPACT_ATOMS: atom_id res chain seq x y z
N MET A 1 -9.73 4.64 -22.78
CA MET A 1 -9.75 3.32 -22.09
C MET A 1 -8.90 3.40 -20.82
N PRO A 2 -9.34 2.85 -19.68
CA PRO A 2 -8.53 2.84 -18.47
C PRO A 2 -7.24 2.03 -18.75
N ARG A 3 -6.08 2.61 -18.44
CA ARG A 3 -4.78 1.94 -18.59
C ARG A 3 -4.70 0.82 -17.55
N ASN A 4 -4.86 -0.42 -18.00
CA ASN A 4 -4.67 -1.60 -17.15
C ASN A 4 -3.17 -1.77 -16.85
N ARG A 5 -2.69 -1.13 -15.78
CA ARG A 5 -1.31 -1.29 -15.30
C ARG A 5 -1.25 -2.55 -14.45
N VAL A 6 -0.62 -3.60 -14.98
CA VAL A 6 -0.31 -4.81 -14.23
C VAL A 6 0.96 -4.58 -13.42
N ILE A 7 0.90 -4.84 -12.10
CA ILE A 7 2.05 -4.74 -11.20
C ILE A 7 2.53 -6.16 -10.92
N GLN A 8 3.77 -6.46 -11.30
CA GLN A 8 4.44 -7.71 -10.97
C GLN A 8 5.49 -7.43 -9.89
N VAL A 9 5.43 -8.17 -8.78
CA VAL A 9 6.39 -8.06 -7.68
C VAL A 9 7.00 -9.43 -7.44
N ARG A 10 8.34 -9.50 -7.51
CA ARG A 10 9.07 -10.72 -7.16
C ARG A 10 9.25 -10.75 -5.65
N VAL A 11 8.81 -11.83 -5.01
CA VAL A 11 8.95 -12.04 -3.57
C VAL A 11 9.59 -13.39 -3.30
N THR A 12 10.35 -13.46 -2.21
CA THR A 12 10.88 -14.73 -1.70
C THR A 12 9.77 -15.56 -1.06
N GLU A 13 9.95 -16.88 -0.94
CA GLU A 13 8.98 -17.75 -0.26
C GLU A 13 8.66 -17.30 1.17
N LYS A 14 9.68 -16.87 1.93
CA LYS A 14 9.48 -16.38 3.31
C LYS A 14 8.62 -15.11 3.36
N GLN A 15 8.72 -14.24 2.35
CA GLN A 15 7.88 -13.05 2.23
C GLN A 15 6.46 -13.43 1.79
N PHE A 16 6.34 -14.37 0.84
CA PHE A 16 5.05 -14.86 0.39
C PHE A 16 4.22 -15.46 1.54
N LYS A 17 4.82 -16.32 2.36
CA LYS A 17 4.16 -16.89 3.56
C LYS A 17 3.67 -15.80 4.52
N ARG A 18 4.49 -14.78 4.77
CA ARG A 18 4.10 -13.64 5.64
C ARG A 18 2.94 -12.83 5.05
N ILE A 19 2.98 -12.58 3.74
CA ILE A 19 1.91 -11.88 3.02
C ILE A 19 0.61 -12.67 3.12
N GLN A 20 0.67 -13.98 2.94
CA GLN A 20 -0.52 -14.85 3.00
C GLN A 20 -1.12 -14.89 4.40
N LEU A 21 -0.30 -15.09 5.44
CA LEU A 21 -0.77 -15.05 6.83
C LEU A 21 -1.43 -13.71 7.18
N ARG A 22 -0.84 -12.60 6.73
CA ARG A 22 -1.36 -11.26 6.99
C ARG A 22 -2.65 -10.95 6.19
N LYS A 23 -2.77 -11.50 4.98
CA LYS A 23 -4.00 -11.47 4.19
C LYS A 23 -5.13 -12.17 4.94
N GLU A 24 -4.87 -13.37 5.45
CA GLU A 24 -5.83 -14.19 6.19
C GLU A 24 -6.23 -13.54 7.52
N SER A 25 -5.27 -13.02 8.29
CA SER A 25 -5.54 -12.35 9.57
C SER A 25 -6.44 -11.12 9.43
N LEU A 26 -6.39 -10.46 8.27
CA LEU A 26 -7.19 -9.27 7.96
C LEU A 26 -8.49 -9.59 7.21
N GLY A 27 -8.79 -10.88 6.99
CA GLY A 27 -10.05 -11.33 6.38
C GLY A 27 -10.15 -11.10 4.87
N TYR A 28 -9.04 -10.84 4.17
CA TYR A 28 -9.09 -10.62 2.72
C TYR A 28 -9.23 -11.95 1.95
N LYS A 29 -10.22 -11.99 1.06
CA LYS A 29 -10.47 -13.15 0.19
C LYS A 29 -9.35 -13.32 -0.85
N THR A 30 -8.98 -12.23 -1.53
CA THR A 30 -7.98 -12.27 -2.62
C THR A 30 -6.70 -11.51 -2.27
N LEU A 31 -5.56 -12.03 -2.73
CA LEU A 31 -4.25 -11.40 -2.56
C LEU A 31 -4.18 -10.06 -3.30
N ALA A 32 -4.82 -9.96 -4.47
CA ALA A 32 -4.87 -8.72 -5.26
C ALA A 32 -5.65 -7.59 -4.56
N GLN A 33 -6.70 -7.92 -3.80
CA GLN A 33 -7.43 -6.94 -2.99
C GLN A 33 -6.58 -6.49 -1.80
N PHE A 34 -5.97 -7.44 -1.09
CA PHE A 34 -5.05 -7.14 0.01
C PHE A 34 -3.90 -6.23 -0.43
N VAL A 35 -3.22 -6.58 -1.52
CA VAL A 35 -2.08 -5.80 -2.03
C VAL A 35 -2.52 -4.43 -2.50
N ARG A 36 -3.66 -4.30 -3.20
CA ARG A 36 -4.20 -2.99 -3.59
C ARG A 36 -4.50 -2.13 -2.36
N ASP A 37 -5.20 -2.68 -1.37
CA ASP A 37 -5.62 -1.92 -0.20
C ASP A 37 -4.42 -1.51 0.65
N VAL A 38 -3.43 -2.38 0.81
CA VAL A 38 -2.19 -2.05 1.54
C VAL A 38 -1.36 -1.01 0.80
N ILE A 39 -1.09 -1.22 -0.50
CA ILE A 39 -0.29 -0.27 -1.30
C ILE A 39 -0.98 1.09 -1.39
N LEU A 40 -2.31 1.11 -1.58
CA LEU A 40 -3.05 2.37 -1.70
C LEU A 40 -3.21 3.07 -0.35
N LYS A 41 -3.50 2.34 0.74
CA LYS A 41 -3.62 2.94 2.08
C LYS A 41 -2.29 3.46 2.60
N ASP A 42 -1.21 2.69 2.48
CA ASP A 42 0.11 3.15 2.93
C ASP A 42 0.59 4.34 2.11
N ASN A 43 0.48 4.31 0.77
CA ASN A 43 0.90 5.46 -0.03
C ASN A 43 0.06 6.70 0.23
N LEU A 44 -1.26 6.57 0.41
CA LEU A 44 -2.12 7.73 0.65
C LEU A 44 -1.92 8.30 2.06
N ALA A 45 -1.71 7.45 3.07
CA ALA A 45 -1.39 7.87 4.43
C ALA A 45 -0.02 8.55 4.49
N VAL A 46 1.01 7.95 3.88
CA VAL A 46 2.35 8.53 3.77
C VAL A 46 2.32 9.83 2.98
N TYR A 47 1.60 9.89 1.87
CA TYR A 47 1.44 11.11 1.09
C TYR A 47 0.75 12.23 1.89
N ARG A 48 -0.30 11.91 2.65
CA ARG A 48 -0.98 12.87 3.54
C ARG A 48 -0.06 13.34 4.67
N MET A 49 0.74 12.44 5.24
CA MET A 49 1.72 12.77 6.26
C MET A 49 2.80 13.72 5.72
N ILE A 50 3.38 13.41 4.56
CA ILE A 50 4.37 14.25 3.88
C ILE A 50 3.77 15.62 3.53
N SER A 51 2.53 15.65 3.01
CA SER A 51 1.82 16.90 2.72
C SER A 51 1.57 17.73 3.99
N GLY A 52 1.24 17.09 5.10
CA GLY A 52 1.10 17.74 6.41
C GLY A 52 2.40 18.37 6.90
N ILE A 53 3.50 17.62 6.84
CA ILE A 53 4.85 18.13 7.20
C ILE A 53 5.22 19.30 6.29
N TYR A 54 5.05 19.16 4.98
CA TYR A 54 5.38 20.21 4.01
C TYR A 54 4.57 21.48 4.25
N LYS A 55 3.26 21.38 4.49
CA LYS A 55 2.42 22.54 4.84
C LYS A 55 2.91 23.22 6.12
N LYS A 56 3.25 22.43 7.14
CA LYS A 56 3.70 22.97 8.43
C LYS A 56 5.08 23.64 8.34
N VAL A 57 6.00 23.07 7.56
CA VAL A 57 7.36 23.60 7.40
C VAL A 57 7.43 24.78 6.42
N CYS A 58 6.64 24.76 5.34
CA CYS A 58 6.75 25.77 4.29
C CYS A 58 5.73 26.91 4.39
N PHE A 59 4.61 26.74 5.13
CA PHE A 59 3.50 27.70 5.12
C PHE A 59 3.05 28.21 6.50
N GLU A 60 3.58 27.71 7.63
CA GLU A 60 3.46 28.43 8.90
C GLU A 60 4.52 29.55 8.95
N LYS A 61 4.11 30.76 8.57
CA LYS A 61 4.72 32.04 8.96
C LYS A 61 3.68 32.85 9.72
#